data_AF-A0A1V0ABM3-F1
#
_entry.id   AF-A0A1V0ABM3-F1
#
_cell.length_a   1.000
_cell.length_b   1.000
_cell.length_c   1.000
_cell.angle_alpha   90.00
_cell.angle_beta   90.00
_cell.angle_gamma   90.00
#
_symmetry.space_group_name_H-M   'P 1'
#
loop_
_entity.id
_entity.type
_entity.pdbx_description
1 polymer ?
#
loop_
_entity_poly.entity_id
_entity_poly.type
_entity_poly.pdbx_seq_one_letter_code
_entity_poly.pdbx_strand_id
1 'polypeptide(L)'
;MHGSTTTRGSGKSSRSKVNASPQVADLIADRSNDRLLTFPDEVVELTRIEEATWRWKRHRGEAPFLFRMGRRLYAWRSDVVAWIEAQRLADQADA
;
A
#
# COMPACT_ATOMS: atom_id res chain seq x y z
N MET A 1 -28.11 19.74 -37.98
CA MET A 1 -28.45 19.29 -36.62
C MET A 1 -28.49 17.78 -36.65
N HIS A 2 -27.66 17.08 -35.85
CA HIS A 2 -27.85 15.75 -35.24
C HIS A 2 -26.51 15.31 -34.64
N GLY A 3 -26.53 14.94 -33.36
CA GLY A 3 -25.38 14.86 -32.47
C GLY A 3 -24.53 13.61 -32.64
N SER A 4 -23.24 13.74 -32.32
CA SER A 4 -22.33 12.62 -32.10
C SER A 4 -21.96 12.57 -30.63
N THR A 5 -22.54 11.60 -29.93
CA THR A 5 -22.25 11.24 -28.53
C THR A 5 -21.36 9.99 -28.56
N THR A 6 -20.09 10.08 -28.14
CA THR A 6 -19.11 8.98 -28.03
C THR A 6 -17.88 9.62 -27.34
N THR A 7 -17.24 9.20 -26.24
CA THR A 7 -17.12 7.95 -25.50
C THR A 7 -16.69 8.29 -24.07
N ARG A 8 -17.29 7.69 -23.04
CA ARG A 8 -16.77 7.74 -21.66
C ARG A 8 -16.33 6.32 -21.28
N GLY A 9 -15.06 6.02 -21.51
CA GLY A 9 -14.46 4.72 -21.17
C GLY A 9 -14.45 4.51 -19.65
N SER A 10 -15.39 3.71 -19.17
CA SER A 10 -15.42 3.26 -17.78
C SER A 10 -14.46 2.08 -17.64
N GLY A 11 -13.23 2.37 -17.21
CA GLY A 11 -12.23 1.37 -16.84
C GLY A 11 -12.74 0.58 -15.63
N LYS A 12 -13.16 -0.67 -15.87
CA LYS A 12 -13.53 -1.62 -14.83
C LYS A 12 -12.27 -1.95 -14.02
N SER A 13 -12.23 -1.53 -12.77
CA SER A 13 -11.19 -1.92 -11.82
C SER A 13 -11.35 -3.41 -11.50
N SER A 14 -10.48 -4.21 -12.09
CA SER A 14 -10.31 -5.63 -11.79
C SER A 14 -9.80 -5.78 -10.36
N ARG A 15 -10.71 -6.08 -9.43
CA ARG A 15 -10.37 -6.47 -8.06
C ARG A 15 -9.82 -7.90 -8.10
N SER A 16 -8.50 -8.04 -8.22
CA SER A 16 -7.82 -9.33 -8.18
C SER A 16 -8.23 -10.11 -6.93
N LYS A 17 -8.75 -11.31 -7.14
CA LYS A 17 -9.01 -12.31 -6.08
C LYS A 17 -7.65 -12.80 -5.58
N VAL A 18 -7.31 -12.48 -4.33
CA VAL A 18 -6.19 -13.13 -3.65
C VAL A 18 -6.64 -14.53 -3.20
N ASN A 19 -6.28 -15.55 -3.98
CA ASN A 19 -6.39 -16.94 -3.57
C ASN A 19 -5.33 -17.23 -2.50
N ALA A 20 -5.75 -17.79 -1.37
CA ALA A 20 -4.88 -18.18 -0.27
C ALA A 20 -4.06 -19.43 -0.66
N SER A 21 -2.90 -19.21 -1.28
CA SER A 21 -1.87 -20.22 -1.56
C SER A 21 -1.05 -20.54 -0.29
N PRO A 22 -0.38 -21.71 -0.18
CA PRO A 22 0.44 -22.09 0.99
C PRO A 22 1.48 -21.05 1.44
N GLN A 23 1.88 -20.13 0.55
CA GLN A 23 2.71 -18.97 0.86
C GLN A 23 2.13 -18.02 1.93
N VAL A 24 0.80 -17.99 2.10
CA VAL A 24 0.19 -17.16 3.15
C VAL A 24 0.51 -17.71 4.55
N ALA A 25 0.66 -19.03 4.71
CA ALA A 25 0.96 -19.64 6.00
C ALA A 25 2.37 -19.29 6.49
N ASP A 26 3.36 -19.26 5.60
CA ASP A 26 4.72 -18.82 5.92
C ASP A 26 4.77 -17.32 6.24
N LEU A 27 4.00 -16.50 5.50
CA LEU A 27 3.79 -15.09 5.85
C LEU A 27 3.09 -14.91 7.21
N ILE A 28 2.15 -15.81 7.58
CA ILE A 28 1.45 -15.76 8.87
C ILE A 28 2.37 -16.18 10.03
N ALA A 29 3.24 -17.16 9.82
CA ALA A 29 4.20 -17.61 10.81
C ALA A 29 5.22 -16.49 11.14
N ASP A 30 5.74 -15.80 10.13
CA ASP A 30 6.65 -14.66 10.30
C ASP A 30 5.94 -13.46 10.97
N ARG A 31 4.67 -13.23 10.61
CA ARG A 31 3.86 -12.12 11.16
C ARG A 31 3.33 -12.35 12.57
N SER A 32 3.52 -13.52 13.16
CA SER A 32 3.06 -13.81 14.52
C SER A 32 3.78 -12.97 15.59
N ASN A 33 4.99 -12.49 15.31
CA ASN A 33 5.72 -11.54 16.16
C ASN A 33 5.72 -10.11 15.61
N ASP A 34 5.06 -9.87 14.48
CA ASP A 34 5.08 -8.57 13.83
C ASP A 34 4.00 -7.64 14.42
N ARG A 35 4.37 -6.37 14.58
CA ARG A 35 3.47 -5.35 15.13
C ARG A 35 2.65 -4.75 14.00
N LEU A 36 1.34 -4.80 14.17
CA LEU A 36 0.42 -4.04 13.33
C LEU A 36 0.47 -2.55 13.72
N LEU A 37 0.76 -1.70 12.75
CA LEU A 37 0.81 -0.25 12.89
C LEU A 37 -0.49 0.38 12.38
N THR A 38 -0.98 1.36 13.11
CA THR A 38 -2.11 2.21 12.76
C THR A 38 -1.67 3.37 11.90
N PHE A 39 -2.49 3.71 10.91
CA PHE A 39 -2.35 4.91 10.11
C PHE A 39 -3.48 5.90 10.44
N PRO A 40 -3.17 7.20 10.65
CA PRO A 40 -1.88 7.84 10.39
C PRO A 40 -0.82 7.67 11.49
N ASP A 41 -1.21 7.57 12.76
CA ASP A 41 -0.34 7.82 13.92
C ASP A 41 1.02 7.09 13.90
N GLU A 42 1.03 5.76 13.95
CA GLU A 42 2.28 4.99 14.10
C GLU A 42 3.09 4.90 12.81
N VAL A 43 2.43 4.88 11.65
CA VAL A 43 3.12 4.83 10.35
C VAL A 43 3.83 6.14 10.06
N VAL A 44 3.17 7.28 10.29
CA VAL A 44 3.77 8.62 10.11
C VAL A 44 4.95 8.81 11.06
N GLU A 45 4.82 8.36 12.31
CA GLU A 45 5.91 8.42 13.29
C GLU A 45 7.12 7.59 12.84
N LEU A 46 6.88 6.36 12.36
CA LEU A 46 7.95 5.47 11.93
C LEU A 46 8.68 5.98 10.69
N THR A 47 7.95 6.45 9.67
CA THR A 47 8.55 6.84 8.40
C THR A 47 8.99 8.30 8.36
N ARG A 48 8.55 9.12 9.33
CA ARG A 48 8.75 10.59 9.35
C ARG A 48 8.21 11.30 8.10
N ILE A 49 7.25 10.67 7.42
CA ILE A 49 6.58 11.23 6.24
C ILE A 49 5.18 11.65 6.65
N GLU A 50 4.81 12.89 6.33
CA GLU A 50 3.51 13.47 6.69
C GLU A 50 2.33 12.67 6.12
N GLU A 51 1.19 12.71 6.83
CA GLU A 51 -0.04 12.00 6.42
C GLU A 51 -0.50 12.39 5.01
N ALA A 52 -0.45 13.67 4.66
CA ALA A 52 -0.88 14.16 3.36
C ALA A 52 -0.10 13.49 2.21
N THR A 53 1.22 13.36 2.39
CA THR A 53 2.12 12.67 1.47
C THR A 53 1.77 11.19 1.34
N TRP A 54 1.44 10.51 2.45
CA TRP A 54 0.99 9.12 2.40
C TRP A 54 -0.34 8.95 1.68
N ARG A 55 -1.30 9.85 1.90
CA ARG A 55 -2.59 9.83 1.18
C ARG A 55 -2.38 9.99 -0.32
N TRP A 56 -1.48 10.89 -0.73
CA TRP A 56 -1.11 11.08 -2.13
C TRP A 56 -0.38 9.85 -2.70
N LYS A 57 0.61 9.30 -1.99
CA LYS A 57 1.30 8.05 -2.39
C LYS A 57 0.33 6.89 -2.57
N ARG A 58 -0.66 6.77 -1.69
CA ARG A 58 -1.72 5.76 -1.78
C ARG A 58 -2.59 5.97 -3.03
N HIS A 59 -2.90 7.21 -3.38
CA HIS A 59 -3.60 7.52 -4.62
C HIS A 59 -2.76 7.16 -5.86
N ARG A 60 -1.43 7.31 -5.79
CA ARG A 60 -0.48 6.87 -6.84
C ARG A 60 -0.20 5.36 -6.86
N GLY A 61 -0.58 4.61 -5.83
CA GLY A 61 -0.29 3.18 -5.72
C GLY A 61 1.11 2.84 -5.17
N GLU A 62 1.83 3.81 -4.60
CA GLU A 62 3.21 3.65 -4.10
C GLU A 62 3.32 3.20 -2.65
N ALA A 63 2.19 3.02 -1.99
CA ALA A 63 2.11 2.49 -0.63
C ALA A 63 1.30 1.19 -0.60
N PRO A 64 1.77 0.11 -1.29
CA PRO A 64 1.01 -1.14 -1.39
C PRO A 64 0.87 -1.86 -0.05
N PHE A 65 1.76 -1.58 0.91
CA PHE A 65 1.73 -2.15 2.25
C PHE A 65 0.64 -1.54 3.16
N LEU A 66 0.08 -0.37 2.81
CA LEU A 66 -1.04 0.22 3.54
C LEU A 66 -2.35 -0.43 3.11
N PHE A 67 -2.89 -1.29 3.97
CA PHE A 67 -4.14 -1.99 3.70
C PHE A 67 -5.28 -1.44 4.57
N ARG A 68 -6.51 -1.60 4.07
CA ARG A 68 -7.71 -1.13 4.77
C ARG A 68 -8.30 -2.25 5.61
N MET A 69 -8.46 -1.98 6.91
CA MET A 69 -9.22 -2.83 7.83
C MET A 69 -10.36 -2.00 8.42
N GLY A 70 -11.58 -2.25 7.93
CA GLY A 70 -12.76 -1.46 8.28
C GLY A 70 -12.63 0.01 7.85
N ARG A 71 -12.73 0.93 8.81
CA ARG A 71 -12.66 2.38 8.58
C ARG A 71 -11.23 2.93 8.55
N ARG A 72 -10.27 2.19 9.12
CA ARG A 72 -8.88 2.64 9.30
C ARG A 72 -7.92 1.95 8.35
N LEU A 73 -6.74 2.55 8.18
CA LEU A 73 -5.62 1.97 7.44
C LEU A 73 -4.60 1.44 8.43
N TYR A 74 -3.95 0.36 8.02
CA TYR A 74 -2.94 -0.32 8.81
C TYR A 74 -1.79 -0.75 7.90
N ALA A 75 -0.65 -0.99 8.52
CA ALA A 75 0.50 -1.63 7.89
C ALA A 75 1.15 -2.56 8.89
N TRP A 76 1.75 -3.64 8.40
CA TRP A 76 2.66 -4.45 9.20
C TRP A 76 3.99 -3.70 9.35
N ARG A 77 4.58 -3.69 10.54
CA ARG A 77 5.84 -2.98 10.77
C ARG A 77 6.94 -3.53 9.86
N SER A 78 7.03 -4.84 9.68
CA SER A 78 7.99 -5.46 8.76
C SER A 78 7.84 -4.92 7.33
N ASP A 79 6.62 -4.84 6.81
CA ASP A 79 6.36 -4.32 5.45
C ASP A 79 6.76 -2.84 5.32
N VAL A 80 6.53 -2.01 6.34
CA VAL A 80 6.97 -0.60 6.33
C VAL A 80 8.50 -0.51 6.31
N VAL A 81 9.19 -1.33 7.12
CA VAL A 81 10.66 -1.36 7.15
C VAL A 81 11.23 -1.86 5.83
N ALA A 82 10.65 -2.92 5.26
CA ALA A 82 11.05 -3.44 3.95
C ALA A 82 10.88 -2.39 2.85
N TRP A 83 9.82 -1.58 2.92
CA TRP A 83 9.65 -0.45 2.01
C TRP A 83 10.72 0.63 2.20
N ILE A 84 11.09 0.98 3.44
CA ILE A 84 12.17 1.94 3.72
C ILE A 84 13.50 1.46 3.11
N GLU A 85 13.86 0.19 3.33
CA GLU A 85 15.09 -0.37 2.76
C GLU A 85 15.05 -0.40 1.23
N ALA A 86 13.90 -0.71 0.63
CA ALA A 86 13.74 -0.62 -0.83
C ALA A 86 13.94 0.82 -1.35
N GLN A 87 13.44 1.85 -0.63
CA GLN A 87 13.68 3.25 -0.99
C GLN A 87 15.17 3.61 -0.88
N ARG A 88 15.83 3.18 0.20
CA ARG A 88 17.28 3.39 0.40
C ARG A 88 18.09 2.75 -0.73
N LEU A 89 17.77 1.52 -1.11
CA LEU A 89 18.49 0.83 -2.17
C LEU A 89 18.27 1.50 -3.54
N ALA A 90 17.06 1.98 -3.82
CA ALA A 90 16.78 2.73 -5.04
C ALA A 90 17.58 4.05 -5.07
N ASP A 91 17.60 4.80 -3.97
CA ASP A 91 18.39 6.04 -3.83
C ASP A 91 19.90 5.79 -4.03
N GLN A 92 20.42 4.67 -3.51
CA GLN A 92 21.81 4.26 -3.72
C GLN A 92 22.12 3.81 -5.15
N ALA A 93 21.15 3.28 -5.89
CA ALA A 93 21.34 2.82 -7.26
C ALA A 93 21.31 3.98 -8.28
N ASP A 94 20.66 5.09 -7.92
CA ASP A 94 20.56 6.31 -8.73
C ASP A 94 21.76 7.27 -8.52
N ALA A 95 22.66 6.97 -7.57
CA ALA A 95 23.86 7.74 -7.23
C ALA A 95 25.12 7.18 -7.89
#